data_AF-A0A1C9CC93-F1
#
_entry.id   AF-A0A1C9CC93-F1
#
_cell.length_a   1.000
_cell.length_b   1.000
_cell.length_c   1.000
_cell.angle_alpha   90.00
_cell.angle_beta   90.00
_cell.angle_gamma   90.00
#
_symmetry.space_group_name_H-M   'P 1'
#
loop_
_entity.id
_entity.type
_entity.pdbx_description
1 polymer ?
#
loop_
_entity_poly.entity_id
_entity_poly.type
_entity_poly.pdbx_seq_one_letter_code
_entity_poly.pdbx_strand_id
1 'polypeptide(L)'
;MIKYWPKKQSFELNNAVASLFSYTKYKFSYSLLQNKTQDILPIDIIDNYHKSQLFITILQEIEILILDIIELNLNIENINLLNHKILCDLIDRSLTNFFLNKQTNTKITNHKYSSYYINILFFEHRLLLENLLIYLIFGSNYINNTLFAFENTKTPQAHVSILLENLIIQIGNLAIIQLIENLQSLSQTINFLIENRLCHSSYISIRSIILLRNNLILQNLIYKYINQPKAIYNARYKVWLLSSQGIICKYIYTSRLDDIYKLSKLKRLFILILEIQDILYPKIAQFLSILGKILLYIFIKIVGNTLIFFIRTIVISLNNKNE
;
A
#
# COMPACT_ATOMS: atom_id res chain seq x y z
N MET A 1 -12.76 -22.24 -8.59
CA MET A 1 -12.66 -22.88 -7.25
C MET A 1 -11.52 -22.20 -6.50
N ILE A 2 -11.74 -21.77 -5.25
CA ILE A 2 -10.70 -21.07 -4.46
C ILE A 2 -9.67 -22.10 -4.01
N LYS A 3 -8.39 -21.88 -4.32
CA LYS A 3 -7.29 -22.69 -3.79
C LYS A 3 -6.86 -22.14 -2.42
N TYR A 4 -6.72 -23.02 -1.45
CA TYR A 4 -6.32 -22.68 -0.08
C TYR A 4 -4.84 -22.96 0.14
N TRP A 5 -4.23 -22.19 1.04
CA TRP A 5 -2.85 -22.34 1.44
C TRP A 5 -2.66 -23.56 2.35
N PRO A 6 -1.53 -24.28 2.26
CA PRO A 6 -1.25 -25.41 3.13
C PRO A 6 -1.21 -25.02 4.61
N LYS A 7 -1.75 -25.91 5.45
CA LYS A 7 -2.03 -25.64 6.87
C LYS A 7 -0.83 -25.77 7.79
N LYS A 8 0.08 -26.69 7.46
CA LYS A 8 1.24 -27.08 8.26
C LYS A 8 2.43 -27.40 7.39
N GLN A 9 3.61 -27.46 8.00
CA GLN A 9 4.83 -27.98 7.40
C GLN A 9 4.58 -29.34 6.76
N SER A 10 4.82 -29.40 5.45
CA SER A 10 4.55 -30.56 4.60
C SER A 10 5.20 -30.37 3.23
N PHE A 11 5.33 -31.46 2.48
CA PHE A 11 5.75 -31.39 1.08
C PHE A 11 4.82 -30.49 0.24
N GLU A 12 3.52 -30.47 0.56
CA GLU A 12 2.54 -29.58 -0.06
C GLU A 12 2.86 -28.09 0.18
N LEU A 13 3.27 -27.72 1.40
CA LEU A 13 3.69 -26.35 1.71
C LEU A 13 4.90 -25.94 0.88
N ASN A 14 5.93 -26.79 0.84
CA ASN A 14 7.15 -26.50 0.09
C ASN A 14 6.86 -26.31 -1.40
N ASN A 15 6.01 -27.16 -1.99
CA ASN A 15 5.58 -27.01 -3.38
C ASN A 15 4.75 -25.75 -3.60
N ALA A 16 3.85 -25.41 -2.68
CA ALA A 16 3.07 -24.18 -2.76
C ALA A 16 3.97 -22.93 -2.72
N VAL A 17 4.98 -22.92 -1.84
CA VAL A 17 5.99 -21.86 -1.76
C VAL A 17 6.80 -21.79 -3.06
N ALA A 18 7.36 -22.89 -3.54
CA ALA A 18 8.11 -22.91 -4.80
C ALA A 18 7.27 -22.42 -6.00
N SER A 19 5.99 -22.82 -6.05
CA SER A 19 5.06 -22.36 -7.09
C SER A 19 4.76 -20.86 -6.98
N LEU A 20 4.66 -20.34 -5.75
CA LEU A 20 4.43 -18.92 -5.48
C LEU A 20 5.62 -18.08 -5.93
N PHE A 21 6.84 -18.49 -5.60
CA PHE A 21 8.06 -17.77 -5.96
C PHE A 21 8.30 -17.80 -7.48
N SER A 22 8.14 -18.95 -8.12
CA SER A 22 8.28 -19.06 -9.58
C SER A 22 7.25 -18.20 -10.33
N TYR A 23 5.98 -18.21 -9.90
CA TYR A 23 4.95 -17.35 -10.49
C TYR A 23 5.24 -15.87 -10.27
N THR A 24 5.66 -15.49 -9.05
CA THR A 24 6.01 -14.11 -8.70
C THR A 24 7.20 -13.61 -9.54
N LYS A 25 8.23 -14.45 -9.72
CA LYS A 25 9.38 -14.16 -10.59
C LYS A 25 8.97 -13.94 -12.04
N TYR A 26 8.14 -14.83 -12.59
CA TYR A 26 7.59 -14.68 -13.94
C TYR A 26 6.83 -13.35 -14.08
N LYS A 27 6.01 -13.00 -13.08
CA LYS A 27 5.26 -11.74 -13.06
C LYS A 27 6.18 -10.53 -13.13
N PHE A 28 7.31 -10.50 -12.42
CA PHE A 28 8.26 -9.38 -12.48
C PHE A 28 8.94 -9.21 -13.83
N SER A 29 9.20 -10.31 -14.55
CA SER A 29 9.84 -10.25 -15.87
C SER A 29 8.94 -9.68 -16.96
N TYR A 30 7.62 -9.87 -16.86
CA TYR A 30 6.67 -9.52 -17.94
C TYR A 30 5.66 -8.44 -17.59
N SER A 31 5.53 -8.06 -16.30
CA SER A 31 4.56 -7.03 -15.90
C SER A 31 5.06 -5.61 -16.20
N LEU A 32 4.11 -4.74 -16.55
CA LEU A 32 4.34 -3.31 -16.54
C LEU A 32 4.51 -2.86 -15.08
N LEU A 33 5.67 -2.29 -14.75
CA LEU A 33 6.00 -1.79 -13.41
C LEU A 33 5.76 -0.29 -13.25
N GLN A 34 4.91 0.28 -14.11
CA GLN A 34 4.45 1.65 -13.98
C GLN A 34 3.56 1.79 -12.76
N ASN A 35 3.79 2.83 -11.97
CA ASN A 35 2.93 3.15 -10.84
C ASN A 35 1.58 3.69 -11.34
N LYS A 36 0.48 3.01 -11.00
CA LYS A 36 -0.90 3.44 -11.25
C LYS A 36 -1.65 3.77 -9.97
N THR A 37 -0.92 3.86 -8.85
CA THR A 37 -1.48 4.32 -7.59
C THR A 37 -1.58 5.84 -7.54
N GLN A 38 -2.36 6.36 -6.59
CA GLN A 38 -2.40 7.80 -6.30
C GLN A 38 -1.19 8.29 -5.50
N ASP A 39 -0.39 7.35 -4.99
CA ASP A 39 0.78 7.63 -4.17
C ASP A 39 2.03 7.71 -5.04
N ILE A 40 2.96 8.56 -4.63
CA ILE A 40 4.31 8.56 -5.19
C ILE A 40 5.10 7.45 -4.51
N LEU A 41 5.72 6.58 -5.31
CA LEU A 41 6.55 5.49 -4.81
C LEU A 41 8.03 5.84 -5.01
N PRO A 42 8.90 5.65 -4.01
CA PRO A 42 10.34 5.88 -4.15
C PRO A 42 10.96 5.16 -5.35
N ILE A 43 10.55 3.92 -5.63
CA ILE A 43 10.99 3.16 -6.80
C ILE A 43 10.70 3.87 -8.14
N ASP A 44 9.82 4.86 -8.21
CA ASP A 44 9.54 5.57 -9.47
C ASP A 44 10.73 6.36 -10.00
N ILE A 45 11.75 6.62 -9.18
CA ILE A 45 12.99 7.26 -9.62
C ILE A 45 13.78 6.39 -10.61
N ILE A 46 13.65 5.07 -10.52
CA ILE A 46 14.34 4.11 -11.39
C ILE A 46 13.44 3.64 -12.52
N ASP A 47 14.04 3.27 -13.66
CA ASP A 47 13.29 2.77 -14.80
C ASP A 47 12.67 1.37 -14.57
N ASN A 48 11.79 0.94 -15.47
CA ASN A 48 11.09 -0.35 -15.31
C ASN A 48 12.03 -1.56 -15.39
N TYR A 49 13.13 -1.46 -16.12
CA TYR A 49 14.11 -2.56 -16.22
C TYR A 49 14.85 -2.75 -14.89
N HIS A 50 15.30 -1.66 -14.28
CA HIS A 50 15.96 -1.70 -12.99
C HIS A 50 14.99 -2.01 -11.85
N LYS A 51 13.72 -1.60 -11.96
CA LYS A 51 12.65 -2.05 -11.02
C LYS A 51 12.49 -3.56 -11.04
N SER A 52 12.42 -4.19 -12.22
CA SER A 52 12.25 -5.64 -12.32
C SER A 52 13.47 -6.38 -11.78
N GLN A 53 14.68 -5.90 -12.08
CA GLN A 53 15.91 -6.44 -11.49
C GLN A 53 15.91 -6.33 -9.96
N LEU A 54 15.55 -5.17 -9.41
CA LEU A 54 15.47 -4.97 -7.96
C LEU A 54 14.47 -5.95 -7.32
N PHE A 55 13.28 -6.12 -7.90
CA PHE A 55 12.28 -7.06 -7.39
C PHE A 55 12.73 -8.52 -7.47
N ILE A 56 13.45 -8.90 -8.52
CA ILE A 56 14.04 -10.24 -8.63
C ILE A 56 15.12 -10.45 -7.56
N THR A 57 16.00 -9.47 -7.35
CA THR A 57 17.02 -9.53 -6.27
C THR A 57 16.36 -9.66 -4.90
N ILE A 58 15.33 -8.86 -4.62
CA ILE A 58 14.59 -8.95 -3.34
C ILE A 58 13.95 -10.32 -3.18
N LEU A 59 13.34 -10.87 -4.23
CA LEU A 59 12.74 -12.21 -4.19
C LEU A 59 13.79 -13.28 -3.86
N GLN A 60 14.98 -13.20 -4.46
CA GLN A 60 16.10 -14.10 -4.16
C GLN A 60 16.58 -13.97 -2.72
N GLU A 61 16.69 -12.75 -2.18
CA GLU A 61 17.04 -12.57 -0.77
C GLU A 61 15.99 -13.13 0.18
N ILE A 62 14.70 -13.05 -0.17
CA ILE A 62 13.63 -13.69 0.61
C ILE A 62 13.76 -15.23 0.55
N GLU A 63 14.12 -15.81 -0.60
CA GLU A 63 14.38 -17.27 -0.71
C GLU A 63 15.50 -17.69 0.23
N ILE A 64 16.63 -16.97 0.22
CA ILE A 64 17.76 -17.26 1.10
C ILE A 64 17.36 -17.08 2.56
N LEU A 65 16.64 -16.00 2.88
CA LEU A 65 16.16 -15.75 4.25
C LEU A 65 15.25 -16.87 4.78
N ILE A 66 14.40 -17.45 3.94
CA ILE A 66 13.57 -18.60 4.32
C ILE A 66 14.44 -19.82 4.61
N LEU A 67 15.43 -20.09 3.77
CA LEU A 67 16.37 -21.20 3.97
C LEU A 67 17.20 -21.00 5.26
N ASP A 68 17.71 -19.80 5.50
CA ASP A 68 18.46 -19.43 6.70
C ASP A 68 17.60 -19.68 7.97
N ILE A 69 16.32 -19.25 7.97
CA ILE A 69 15.41 -19.45 9.10
C ILE A 69 15.16 -20.94 9.36
N ILE A 70 15.01 -21.74 8.30
CA ILE A 70 14.80 -23.20 8.39
C ILE A 70 16.06 -23.87 8.93
N GLU A 71 17.24 -23.53 8.40
CA GLU A 71 18.53 -24.11 8.83
C GLU A 71 18.83 -23.80 10.29
N LEU A 72 18.54 -22.58 10.73
CA LEU A 72 18.70 -22.14 12.12
C LEU A 72 17.60 -22.68 13.07
N ASN A 73 16.61 -23.40 12.56
CA ASN A 73 15.47 -23.94 13.32
C ASN A 73 14.79 -22.88 14.20
N LEU A 74 14.60 -21.65 13.69
CA LEU A 74 13.96 -20.60 14.47
C LEU A 74 12.47 -20.91 14.65
N ASN A 75 11.94 -20.68 15.85
CA ASN A 75 10.52 -20.78 16.14
C ASN A 75 9.79 -19.45 15.85
N ILE A 76 8.46 -19.46 15.96
CA ILE A 76 7.61 -18.28 15.72
C ILE A 76 7.96 -17.15 16.70
N GLU A 77 8.23 -17.45 17.97
CA GLU A 77 8.60 -16.45 18.97
C GLU A 77 9.89 -15.71 18.61
N ASN A 78 10.91 -16.44 18.11
CA ASN A 78 12.16 -15.88 17.63
C ASN A 78 11.93 -14.97 16.42
N ILE A 79 11.06 -15.36 15.49
CA ILE A 79 10.68 -14.51 14.35
C ILE A 79 10.05 -13.22 14.85
N ASN A 80 9.15 -13.28 15.83
CA ASN A 80 8.47 -12.11 16.38
C ASN A 80 9.46 -11.15 17.07
N LEU A 81 10.43 -11.69 17.82
CA LEU A 81 11.47 -10.91 18.49
C LEU A 81 12.47 -10.29 17.50
N LEU A 82 12.85 -11.03 16.45
CA LEU A 82 13.87 -10.62 15.49
C LEU A 82 13.29 -9.90 14.27
N ASN A 83 11.97 -9.78 14.12
CA ASN A 83 11.27 -9.26 12.94
C ASN A 83 11.88 -7.94 12.41
N HIS A 84 12.16 -6.98 13.30
CA HIS A 84 12.79 -5.72 12.90
C HIS A 84 14.20 -5.91 12.34
N LYS A 85 15.02 -6.76 12.97
CA LYS A 85 16.39 -7.02 12.54
C LYS A 85 16.41 -7.78 11.21
N ILE A 86 15.53 -8.78 11.06
CA ILE A 86 15.31 -9.54 9.82
C ILE A 86 14.95 -8.58 8.68
N LEU A 87 14.05 -7.63 8.92
CA LEU A 87 13.67 -6.64 7.91
C LEU A 87 14.84 -5.73 7.51
N CYS A 88 15.57 -5.17 8.49
CA CYS A 88 16.76 -4.36 8.20
C CYS A 88 17.80 -5.13 7.37
N ASP A 89 18.12 -6.35 7.81
CA ASP A 89 19.08 -7.21 7.12
C ASP A 89 18.64 -7.53 5.68
N LEU A 90 17.35 -7.85 5.49
CA LEU A 90 16.80 -8.10 4.16
C LEU A 90 16.90 -6.88 3.24
N ILE A 91 16.67 -5.67 3.76
CA ILE A 91 16.81 -4.44 2.98
C ILE A 91 18.28 -4.22 2.60
N ASP A 92 19.20 -4.30 3.57
CA ASP A 92 20.63 -4.10 3.34
C ASP A 92 21.18 -5.11 2.33
N ARG A 93 20.86 -6.41 2.51
CA ARG A 93 21.25 -7.48 1.58
C ARG A 93 20.66 -7.27 0.19
N SER A 94 19.40 -6.86 0.09
CA SER A 94 18.77 -6.59 -1.20
C SER A 94 19.46 -5.43 -1.95
N LEU A 95 19.85 -4.39 -1.23
CA LEU A 95 20.59 -3.26 -1.77
C LEU A 95 21.99 -3.66 -2.21
N THR A 96 22.74 -4.33 -1.34
CA THR A 96 24.13 -4.73 -1.64
C THR A 96 24.16 -5.65 -2.85
N ASN A 97 23.30 -6.66 -2.92
CA ASN A 97 23.26 -7.60 -4.04
C ASN A 97 22.75 -6.96 -5.33
N PHE A 98 21.85 -5.98 -5.26
CA PHE A 98 21.42 -5.23 -6.44
C PHE A 98 22.56 -4.42 -7.06
N PHE A 99 23.46 -3.85 -6.25
CA PHE A 99 24.62 -3.10 -6.73
C PHE A 99 25.82 -3.97 -7.11
N LEU A 100 26.05 -5.07 -6.38
CA LEU A 100 27.08 -6.05 -6.73
C LEU A 100 26.84 -6.64 -8.12
N ASN A 101 25.58 -6.98 -8.44
CA ASN A 101 25.20 -7.48 -9.77
C ASN A 101 25.46 -6.46 -10.89
N LYS A 102 25.63 -5.17 -10.59
CA LYS A 102 25.90 -4.11 -11.56
C LYS A 102 27.36 -3.69 -11.62
N GLN A 103 28.27 -4.35 -10.90
CA GLN A 103 29.69 -4.00 -10.82
C GLN A 103 29.95 -2.53 -10.42
N THR A 104 29.01 -1.91 -9.69
CA THR A 104 29.14 -0.52 -9.27
C THR A 104 30.03 -0.46 -8.04
N ASN A 105 31.14 0.28 -8.13
CA ASN A 105 32.16 0.39 -7.08
C ASN A 105 31.74 1.28 -5.89
N THR A 106 30.44 1.33 -5.57
CA THR A 106 29.94 2.09 -4.44
C THR A 106 29.96 1.26 -3.18
N LYS A 107 30.95 1.52 -2.32
CA LYS A 107 30.95 1.11 -0.93
C LYS A 107 29.86 1.88 -0.18
N ILE A 108 28.64 1.36 -0.15
CA ILE A 108 27.56 1.89 0.68
C ILE A 108 27.83 1.39 2.10
N THR A 109 28.74 2.03 2.83
CA THR A 109 29.32 1.46 4.06
C THR A 109 28.73 1.96 5.38
N ASN A 110 27.71 2.81 5.39
CA ASN A 110 27.10 3.23 6.66
C ASN A 110 25.61 3.52 6.49
N HIS A 111 24.80 2.48 6.64
CA HIS A 111 23.34 2.56 6.64
C HIS A 111 22.88 3.20 7.95
N LYS A 112 22.56 4.50 7.92
CA LYS A 112 21.88 5.16 9.05
C LYS A 112 20.38 5.06 8.86
N TYR A 113 19.75 4.11 9.55
CA TYR A 113 18.30 3.99 9.67
C TYR A 113 17.63 5.12 10.48
N SER A 114 18.29 6.27 10.65
CA SER A 114 17.84 7.37 11.50
C SER A 114 16.89 8.34 10.80
N SER A 115 16.57 8.13 9.52
CA SER A 115 15.72 9.08 8.82
C SER A 115 14.28 9.00 9.30
N TYR A 116 13.63 10.15 9.33
CA TYR A 116 12.21 10.28 9.65
C TYR A 116 11.34 9.42 8.73
N TYR A 117 11.77 9.25 7.48
CA TYR A 117 11.05 8.49 6.46
C TYR A 117 11.07 6.98 6.78
N ILE A 118 12.26 6.44 7.05
CA ILE A 118 12.48 5.04 7.42
C ILE A 118 11.73 4.69 8.70
N ASN A 119 11.72 5.58 9.70
CA ASN A 119 11.00 5.35 10.96
C ASN A 119 9.47 5.24 10.79
N ILE A 120 8.86 6.02 9.89
CA ILE A 120 7.41 5.93 9.64
C ILE A 120 7.07 4.60 8.97
N LEU A 121 7.86 4.21 7.97
CA LEU A 121 7.68 2.94 7.30
C LEU A 121 7.90 1.77 8.27
N PHE A 122 8.94 1.78 9.10
CA PHE A 122 9.16 0.73 10.11
C PHE A 122 8.03 0.63 11.14
N PHE A 123 7.40 1.75 11.52
CA PHE A 123 6.25 1.74 12.43
C PHE A 123 5.04 1.01 11.81
N GLU A 124 4.95 0.96 10.49
CA GLU A 124 3.90 0.29 9.73
C GLU A 124 4.25 -1.14 9.28
N HIS A 125 5.54 -1.42 9.08
CA HIS A 125 6.04 -2.69 8.55
C HIS A 125 5.92 -3.86 9.52
N ARG A 126 5.58 -3.62 10.80
CA ARG A 126 5.39 -4.69 11.78
C ARG A 126 4.35 -5.74 11.40
N LEU A 127 3.51 -5.54 10.39
CA LEU A 127 2.30 -6.35 10.26
C LEU A 127 2.23 -7.32 9.07
N LEU A 128 3.28 -7.51 8.26
CA LEU A 128 3.21 -8.51 7.20
C LEU A 128 4.46 -9.35 6.96
N LEU A 129 5.68 -8.91 7.30
CA LEU A 129 6.86 -9.78 7.17
C LEU A 129 6.71 -11.02 8.05
N GLU A 130 6.42 -10.82 9.34
CA GLU A 130 6.14 -11.90 10.28
C GLU A 130 5.06 -12.86 9.77
N ASN A 131 3.88 -12.33 9.42
CA ASN A 131 2.77 -13.15 8.92
C ASN A 131 3.14 -13.90 7.63
N LEU A 132 3.86 -13.27 6.72
CA LEU A 132 4.35 -13.90 5.50
C LEU A 132 5.33 -15.03 5.82
N LEU A 133 6.32 -14.79 6.68
CA LEU A 133 7.27 -15.83 7.09
C LEU A 133 6.57 -17.00 7.76
N ILE A 134 5.57 -16.73 8.61
CA ILE A 134 4.74 -17.77 9.23
C ILE A 134 4.02 -18.59 8.16
N TYR A 135 3.38 -17.93 7.18
CA TYR A 135 2.71 -18.63 6.07
C TYR A 135 3.68 -19.48 5.24
N LEU A 136 4.87 -18.97 4.93
CA LEU A 136 5.83 -19.64 4.05
C LEU A 136 6.53 -20.81 4.77
N ILE A 137 6.81 -20.70 6.07
CA ILE A 137 7.64 -21.67 6.80
C ILE A 137 6.81 -22.66 7.62
N PHE A 138 5.76 -22.19 8.31
CA PHE A 138 4.98 -23.03 9.23
C PHE A 138 3.62 -23.43 8.67
N GLY A 139 3.05 -22.61 7.78
CA GLY A 139 1.73 -22.81 7.19
C GLY A 139 0.64 -22.03 7.92
N SER A 140 -0.59 -22.08 7.39
CA SER A 140 -1.65 -21.16 7.79
C SER A 140 -2.19 -21.36 9.22
N ASN A 141 -2.10 -22.56 9.81
CA ASN A 141 -2.65 -22.83 11.14
C ASN A 141 -2.01 -21.99 12.26
N TYR A 142 -0.79 -21.50 12.04
CA TYR A 142 -0.03 -20.73 13.02
C TYR A 142 -0.38 -19.23 13.02
N ILE A 143 -1.23 -18.80 12.08
CA ILE A 143 -1.77 -17.43 12.07
C ILE A 143 -3.00 -17.38 12.97
N ASN A 144 -3.11 -16.28 13.73
CA ASN A 144 -4.28 -16.02 14.57
C ASN A 144 -5.54 -15.87 13.71
N ASN A 145 -6.59 -16.63 14.05
CA ASN A 145 -7.88 -16.63 13.36
C ASN A 145 -8.57 -15.27 13.29
N THR A 146 -8.33 -14.39 14.25
CA THR A 146 -8.97 -13.06 14.28
C THR A 146 -8.21 -12.02 13.47
N LEU A 147 -7.03 -12.35 12.94
CA LEU A 147 -6.17 -11.38 12.27
C LEU A 147 -6.75 -10.96 10.92
N PHE A 148 -7.33 -11.90 10.16
CA PHE A 148 -7.90 -11.66 8.83
C PHE A 148 -9.39 -11.99 8.81
N ALA A 149 -10.09 -11.61 7.73
CA ALA A 149 -11.54 -11.80 7.60
C ALA A 149 -11.95 -13.26 7.31
N PHE A 150 -11.01 -14.19 7.31
CA PHE A 150 -11.21 -15.60 6.99
C PHE A 150 -10.53 -16.49 8.04
N GLU A 151 -11.04 -17.70 8.20
CA GLU A 151 -10.45 -18.72 9.07
C GLU A 151 -9.05 -19.12 8.58
N ASN A 152 -8.11 -19.36 9.50
CA ASN A 152 -6.75 -19.78 9.20
C ASN A 152 -6.68 -21.10 8.40
N THR A 153 -7.66 -21.99 8.57
CA THR A 153 -7.75 -23.24 7.80
C THR A 153 -8.15 -23.03 6.34
N LYS A 154 -8.66 -21.85 5.99
CA LYS A 154 -9.17 -21.47 4.67
C LYS A 154 -8.48 -20.22 4.15
N THR A 155 -7.20 -20.03 4.46
CA THR A 155 -6.40 -18.93 3.89
C THR A 155 -6.34 -19.06 2.36
N PRO A 156 -6.83 -18.08 1.59
CA PRO A 156 -6.73 -18.14 0.12
C PRO A 156 -5.27 -18.04 -0.33
N GLN A 157 -4.85 -18.84 -1.30
CA GLN A 157 -3.49 -18.74 -1.87
C GLN A 157 -3.20 -17.33 -2.43
N ALA A 158 -4.21 -16.68 -3.00
CA ALA A 158 -4.13 -15.30 -3.48
C ALA A 158 -3.84 -14.28 -2.36
N HIS A 159 -4.20 -14.58 -1.11
CA HIS A 159 -3.84 -13.72 0.01
C HIS A 159 -2.34 -13.75 0.26
N VAL A 160 -1.73 -14.93 0.31
CA VAL A 160 -0.28 -15.07 0.51
C VAL A 160 0.50 -14.44 -0.64
N SER A 161 0.02 -14.54 -1.89
CA SER A 161 0.63 -13.83 -3.02
C SER A 161 0.53 -12.31 -2.88
N ILE A 162 -0.61 -11.81 -2.41
CA ILE A 162 -0.80 -10.38 -2.11
C ILE A 162 0.22 -9.90 -1.08
N LEU A 163 0.47 -10.69 -0.02
CA LEU A 163 1.43 -10.34 1.02
C LEU A 163 2.87 -10.32 0.49
N LEU A 164 3.25 -11.32 -0.31
CA LEU A 164 4.58 -11.40 -0.92
C LEU A 164 4.84 -10.24 -1.88
N GLU A 165 3.91 -9.96 -2.80
CA GLU A 165 4.02 -8.84 -3.73
C GLU A 165 4.15 -7.50 -3.00
N ASN A 166 3.31 -7.30 -1.96
CA ASN A 166 3.37 -6.11 -1.15
C ASN A 166 4.72 -5.96 -0.44
N LEU A 167 5.24 -7.04 0.15
CA LEU A 167 6.54 -7.03 0.84
C LEU A 167 7.68 -6.64 -0.11
N ILE A 168 7.70 -7.21 -1.32
CA ILE A 168 8.75 -6.93 -2.30
C ILE A 168 8.73 -5.46 -2.74
N ILE A 169 7.53 -4.90 -2.97
CA ILE A 169 7.39 -3.47 -3.32
C ILE A 169 7.82 -2.58 -2.14
N GLN A 170 7.46 -2.97 -0.91
CA GLN A 170 7.85 -2.26 0.32
C GLN A 170 9.36 -2.23 0.52
N ILE A 171 10.04 -3.38 0.38
CA ILE A 171 11.49 -3.47 0.48
C ILE A 171 12.15 -2.68 -0.65
N GLY A 172 11.63 -2.76 -1.89
CA GLY A 172 12.16 -1.97 -3.00
C GLY A 172 12.06 -0.47 -2.76
N ASN A 173 10.95 0.00 -2.18
CA ASN A 173 10.81 1.39 -1.78
C ASN A 173 11.86 1.77 -0.73
N LEU A 174 11.98 0.99 0.35
CA LEU A 174 12.95 1.21 1.43
C LEU A 174 14.39 1.23 0.93
N ALA A 175 14.75 0.28 0.06
CA ALA A 175 16.05 0.19 -0.57
C ALA A 175 16.38 1.50 -1.30
N ILE A 176 15.47 1.99 -2.16
CA ILE A 176 15.69 3.22 -2.91
C ILE A 176 15.74 4.46 -2.01
N ILE A 177 14.94 4.54 -0.95
CA ILE A 177 15.02 5.65 0.01
C ILE A 177 16.38 5.65 0.68
N GLN A 178 16.82 4.49 1.18
CA GLN A 178 18.09 4.34 1.86
C GLN A 178 19.26 4.70 0.95
N LEU A 179 19.17 4.37 -0.35
CA LEU A 179 20.11 4.85 -1.35
C LEU A 179 20.12 6.38 -1.47
N ILE A 180 18.94 6.98 -1.63
CA ILE A 180 18.80 8.44 -1.78
C ILE A 180 19.33 9.16 -0.54
N GLU A 181 19.09 8.63 0.65
CA GLU A 181 19.50 9.24 1.92
C GLU A 181 20.99 9.04 2.23
N ASN A 182 21.57 7.92 1.80
CA ASN A 182 23.01 7.69 1.93
C ASN A 182 23.82 8.63 1.02
N LEU A 183 23.26 9.04 -0.12
CA LEU A 183 23.84 10.02 -1.03
C LEU A 183 23.50 11.43 -0.50
N GLN A 184 24.38 11.95 0.37
CA GLN A 184 24.12 13.18 1.15
C GLN A 184 23.79 14.42 0.32
N SER A 185 24.32 14.53 -0.91
CA SER A 185 24.01 15.65 -1.81
C SER A 185 23.15 15.21 -3.00
N LEU A 186 22.17 16.05 -3.36
CA LEU A 186 21.29 15.78 -4.50
C LEU A 186 22.05 15.67 -5.83
N SER A 187 23.12 16.44 -5.99
CA SER A 187 23.98 16.36 -7.17
C SER A 187 24.68 15.00 -7.26
N GLN A 188 25.16 14.46 -6.12
CA GLN A 188 25.70 13.10 -6.06
C GLN A 188 24.63 12.06 -6.38
N THR A 189 23.40 12.20 -5.87
CA THR A 189 22.29 11.30 -6.20
C THR A 189 22.04 11.23 -7.71
N ILE A 190 22.04 12.38 -8.38
CA ILE A 190 21.76 12.47 -9.82
C ILE A 190 22.91 11.91 -10.64
N ASN A 191 24.13 12.34 -10.34
CA ASN A 191 25.31 11.84 -11.04
C ASN A 191 25.37 10.32 -10.90
N PHE A 192 25.15 9.79 -9.70
CA PHE A 192 25.09 8.36 -9.44
C PHE A 192 24.00 7.65 -10.27
N LEU A 193 22.77 8.20 -10.30
CA LEU A 193 21.68 7.59 -11.05
C LEU A 193 21.91 7.63 -12.57
N ILE A 194 22.56 8.68 -13.08
CA ILE A 194 22.87 8.84 -14.51
C ILE A 194 24.06 7.97 -14.92
N GLU A 195 25.16 8.00 -14.15
CA GLU A 195 26.37 7.21 -14.41
C GLU A 195 26.06 5.72 -14.45
N ASN A 196 25.21 5.25 -13.54
CA ASN A 196 24.79 3.85 -13.48
C ASN A 196 23.55 3.54 -14.34
N ARG A 197 23.08 4.50 -15.16
CA ARG A 197 21.93 4.38 -16.06
C ARG A 197 20.64 3.88 -15.39
N LEU A 198 20.45 4.19 -14.11
CA LEU A 198 19.33 3.71 -13.30
C LEU A 198 18.06 4.56 -13.48
N CYS A 199 18.27 5.84 -13.80
CA CYS A 199 17.24 6.87 -13.72
C CYS A 199 16.15 6.70 -14.79
N HIS A 200 14.89 6.80 -14.37
CA HIS A 200 13.79 6.97 -15.33
C HIS A 200 13.88 8.36 -15.99
N SER A 201 13.47 8.47 -17.26
CA SER A 201 13.62 9.69 -18.05
C SER A 201 12.93 10.93 -17.44
N SER A 202 11.85 10.72 -16.68
CA SER A 202 11.14 11.79 -15.96
C SER A 202 11.92 12.39 -14.78
N TYR A 203 12.99 11.73 -14.31
CA TYR A 203 13.75 12.12 -13.12
C TYR A 203 15.20 12.55 -13.41
N ILE A 204 15.52 12.89 -14.67
CA ILE A 204 16.88 13.29 -15.08
C ILE A 204 17.33 14.63 -14.45
N SER A 205 16.38 15.52 -14.09
CA SER A 205 16.71 16.85 -13.60
C SER A 205 16.83 16.94 -12.07
N ILE A 206 17.65 17.88 -11.60
CA ILE A 206 17.73 18.22 -10.17
C ILE A 206 16.35 18.57 -9.61
N ARG A 207 15.59 19.38 -10.35
CA ARG A 207 14.24 19.79 -9.97
C ARG A 207 13.30 18.61 -9.77
N SER A 208 13.31 17.62 -10.68
CA SER A 208 12.41 16.45 -10.59
C SER A 208 12.69 15.60 -9.35
N ILE A 209 13.95 15.44 -8.94
CA ILE A 209 14.30 14.67 -7.74
C ILE A 209 13.99 15.43 -6.46
N ILE A 210 14.17 16.76 -6.45
CA ILE A 210 13.71 17.61 -5.34
C ILE A 210 12.19 17.48 -5.18
N LEU A 211 11.43 17.55 -6.28
CA LEU A 211 9.98 17.41 -6.24
C LEU A 211 9.57 16.03 -5.73
N LEU A 212 10.21 14.95 -6.20
CA LEU A 212 9.99 13.60 -5.67
C LEU A 212 10.19 13.56 -4.15
N ARG A 213 11.36 14.01 -3.67
CA ARG A 213 11.71 13.98 -2.25
C ARG A 213 10.74 14.81 -1.39
N ASN A 214 10.39 16.01 -1.83
CA ASN A 214 9.46 16.88 -1.10
C ASN A 214 8.06 16.26 -1.03
N ASN A 215 7.57 15.71 -2.14
CA ASN A 215 6.28 15.06 -2.17
C ASN A 215 6.26 13.79 -1.31
N LEU A 216 7.34 13.00 -1.30
CA LEU A 216 7.50 11.85 -0.43
C LEU A 216 7.46 12.24 1.06
N ILE A 217 8.12 13.34 1.46
CA ILE A 217 8.06 13.87 2.83
C ILE A 217 6.63 14.29 3.19
N LEU A 218 5.97 15.05 2.32
CA LEU A 218 4.61 15.52 2.54
C LEU A 218 3.62 14.35 2.64
N GLN A 219 3.71 13.39 1.71
CA GLN A 219 2.90 12.18 1.70
C GLN A 219 3.06 11.40 3.01
N ASN A 220 4.28 11.24 3.52
CA ASN A 220 4.53 10.57 4.79
C ASN A 220 3.98 11.32 6.00
N LEU A 221 4.02 12.66 5.99
CA LEU A 221 3.41 13.47 7.05
C LEU A 221 1.90 13.32 7.08
N ILE A 222 1.25 13.46 5.92
CA ILE A 222 -0.20 13.23 5.75
C ILE A 222 -0.53 11.80 6.19
N TYR A 223 0.29 10.84 5.78
CA TYR A 223 0.07 9.46 6.11
C TYR A 223 0.10 9.20 7.63
N LYS A 224 1.15 9.67 8.31
CA LYS A 224 1.34 9.47 9.75
C LYS A 224 0.21 10.04 10.61
N TYR A 225 -0.33 11.20 10.25
CA TYR A 225 -1.30 11.92 11.10
C TYR A 225 -2.75 11.73 10.66
N ILE A 226 -3.01 11.41 9.39
CA ILE A 226 -4.37 11.34 8.83
C ILE A 226 -4.67 9.92 8.36
N ASN A 227 -3.92 9.41 7.38
CA ASN A 227 -4.28 8.15 6.74
C ASN A 227 -4.06 6.92 7.63
N GLN A 228 -2.98 6.88 8.42
CA GLN A 228 -2.68 5.78 9.32
C GLN A 228 -3.74 5.63 10.42
N PRO A 229 -4.09 6.67 11.21
CA PRO A 229 -5.17 6.57 12.18
C PRO A 229 -6.50 6.17 11.53
N LYS A 230 -6.81 6.72 10.35
CA LYS A 230 -8.01 6.34 9.58
C LYS A 230 -7.99 4.87 9.17
N ALA A 231 -6.85 4.35 8.74
CA ALA A 231 -6.69 2.95 8.34
C ALA A 231 -6.85 1.99 9.53
N ILE A 232 -6.27 2.35 10.69
CA ILE A 232 -6.42 1.61 11.95
C ILE A 232 -7.89 1.58 12.39
N TYR A 233 -8.56 2.73 12.42
CA TYR A 233 -9.98 2.84 12.78
C TYR A 233 -10.88 1.99 11.87
N ASN A 234 -10.60 1.95 10.56
CA ASN A 234 -11.36 1.16 9.60
C ASN A 234 -10.94 -0.33 9.53
N ALA A 235 -10.00 -0.79 10.36
CA ALA A 235 -9.42 -2.14 10.31
C ALA A 235 -8.93 -2.53 8.89
N ARG A 236 -8.32 -1.56 8.19
CA ARG A 236 -7.81 -1.73 6.82
C ARG A 236 -6.30 -1.56 6.79
N TYR A 237 -5.66 -2.36 5.94
CA TYR A 237 -4.25 -2.23 5.63
C TYR A 237 -4.06 -2.07 4.13
N LYS A 238 -3.24 -1.09 3.76
CA LYS A 238 -2.96 -0.73 2.37
C LYS A 238 -1.89 -1.69 1.84
N VAL A 239 -2.19 -2.38 0.74
CA VAL A 239 -1.25 -3.29 0.08
C VAL A 239 -0.98 -2.86 -1.36
N TRP A 240 0.27 -2.97 -1.77
CA TRP A 240 0.69 -2.77 -3.16
C TRP A 240 0.76 -4.11 -3.89
N LEU A 241 0.27 -4.12 -5.12
CA LEU A 241 0.13 -5.32 -5.93
C LEU A 241 0.50 -5.05 -7.37
N LEU A 242 0.96 -6.08 -8.06
CA LEU A 242 1.16 -6.04 -9.48
C LEU A 242 -0.10 -6.45 -10.22
N SER A 243 -0.45 -5.67 -11.24
CA SER A 243 -1.51 -5.96 -12.18
C SER A 243 -0.97 -5.92 -13.61
N SER A 244 -1.77 -6.35 -14.58
CA SER A 244 -1.43 -6.20 -16.00
C SER A 244 -1.20 -4.75 -16.41
N GLN A 245 -1.75 -3.78 -15.68
CA GLN A 245 -1.68 -2.35 -16.00
C GLN A 245 -0.54 -1.60 -15.29
N GLY A 246 0.08 -2.21 -14.27
CA GLY A 246 0.95 -1.48 -13.36
C GLY A 246 0.92 -1.96 -11.91
N ILE A 247 1.65 -1.25 -11.07
CA ILE A 247 1.53 -1.32 -9.61
C ILE A 247 0.24 -0.62 -9.21
N ILE A 248 -0.66 -1.36 -8.55
CA ILE A 248 -1.93 -0.89 -8.03
C ILE A 248 -1.96 -1.00 -6.51
N CYS A 249 -2.89 -0.29 -5.89
CA CYS A 249 -3.12 -0.34 -4.46
C CYS A 249 -4.48 -0.96 -4.15
N LYS A 250 -4.53 -1.82 -3.14
CA LYS A 250 -5.78 -2.34 -2.57
C LYS A 250 -5.77 -2.24 -1.05
N TYR A 251 -6.92 -2.43 -0.43
CA TYR A 251 -7.03 -2.59 1.01
C TYR A 251 -7.40 -4.02 1.35
N ILE A 252 -6.69 -4.59 2.33
CA ILE A 252 -7.07 -5.85 2.98
C ILE A 252 -7.60 -5.55 4.38
N TYR A 253 -8.53 -6.38 4.84
CA TYR A 253 -8.94 -6.35 6.23
C TYR A 253 -7.84 -6.94 7.11
N THR A 254 -7.55 -6.29 8.23
CA THR A 254 -6.70 -6.87 9.29
C THR A 254 -7.14 -6.31 10.64
N SER A 255 -7.15 -7.16 11.66
CA SER A 255 -7.45 -6.71 13.03
C SER A 255 -6.30 -5.86 13.55
N ARG A 256 -6.59 -4.58 13.85
CA ARG A 256 -5.60 -3.59 14.34
C ARG A 256 -5.98 -3.00 15.69
N LEU A 257 -6.69 -3.76 16.52
CA LEU A 257 -7.16 -3.29 17.83
C LEU A 257 -5.98 -2.86 18.73
N ASP A 258 -4.92 -3.66 18.76
CA ASP A 258 -3.72 -3.37 19.56
C ASP A 258 -2.99 -2.10 19.10
N ASP A 259 -3.13 -1.72 17.83
CA ASP A 259 -2.51 -0.52 17.29
C ASP A 259 -3.19 0.75 17.80
N ILE A 260 -4.49 0.70 18.13
CA ILE A 260 -5.24 1.85 18.67
C ILE A 260 -4.60 2.33 19.97
N TYR A 261 -4.18 1.41 20.84
CA TYR A 261 -3.55 1.73 22.11
C TYR A 261 -2.14 2.31 21.96
N LYS A 262 -1.45 2.00 20.85
CA LYS A 262 -0.11 2.51 20.52
C LYS A 262 -0.14 3.91 19.89
N LEU A 263 -1.32 4.45 19.57
CA LEU A 263 -1.45 5.77 18.95
C LEU A 263 -1.13 6.90 19.94
N SER A 264 -0.45 7.93 19.42
CA SER A 264 -0.19 9.15 20.19
C SER A 264 -1.50 9.91 20.49
N LYS A 265 -1.48 10.80 21.50
CA LYS A 265 -2.64 11.60 21.91
C LYS A 265 -3.29 12.35 20.74
N LEU A 266 -2.48 12.98 19.88
CA LEU A 266 -2.97 13.70 18.68
C LEU A 266 -3.69 12.77 17.70
N LYS A 267 -3.14 11.58 17.44
CA LYS A 267 -3.76 10.60 16.53
C LYS A 267 -5.08 10.06 17.09
N ARG A 268 -5.17 9.86 18.41
CA ARG A 268 -6.42 9.47 19.07
C ARG A 268 -7.48 10.56 18.99
N LEU A 269 -7.11 11.83 19.12
CA LEU A 269 -8.03 12.94 18.90
C LEU A 269 -8.59 12.93 17.47
N PHE A 270 -7.76 12.61 16.47
CA PHE A 270 -8.25 12.45 15.09
C PHE A 270 -9.25 11.30 14.95
N ILE A 271 -9.05 10.17 15.64
CA ILE A 271 -10.05 9.08 15.67
C ILE A 271 -11.36 9.54 16.31
N LEU A 272 -11.32 10.27 17.42
CA LEU A 272 -12.53 10.84 18.03
C LEU A 272 -13.29 11.76 17.06
N ILE A 273 -12.57 12.53 16.24
CA ILE A 273 -13.21 13.35 15.19
C ILE A 273 -13.90 12.46 14.14
N LEU A 274 -13.29 11.34 13.75
CA LEU A 274 -13.91 10.37 12.84
C LEU A 274 -15.17 9.73 13.46
N GLU A 275 -15.13 9.37 14.74
CA GLU A 275 -16.30 8.83 15.46
C GLU A 275 -17.44 9.84 15.53
N ILE A 276 -17.14 11.12 15.84
CA ILE A 276 -18.12 12.21 15.81
C ILE A 276 -18.67 12.38 14.39
N GLN A 277 -17.81 12.32 13.37
CA GLN A 277 -18.23 12.39 11.97
C GLN A 277 -19.20 11.25 11.64
N ASP A 278 -18.93 10.01 12.05
CA ASP A 278 -19.79 8.85 11.77
C ASP A 278 -21.16 8.98 12.45
N ILE A 279 -21.24 9.64 13.61
CA ILE A 279 -22.50 9.93 14.30
C ILE A 279 -23.28 11.06 13.61
N LEU A 280 -22.59 12.10 13.13
CA LEU A 280 -23.20 13.30 12.56
C LEU A 280 -23.60 13.13 11.09
N TYR A 281 -22.77 12.45 10.29
CA TYR A 281 -22.97 12.28 8.85
C TYR A 281 -24.36 11.72 8.48
N PRO A 282 -24.86 10.62 9.07
CA PRO A 282 -26.17 10.10 8.71
C PRO A 282 -27.30 11.08 9.05
N LYS A 283 -27.19 11.81 10.16
CA LYS A 283 -28.18 12.80 10.59
C LYS A 283 -28.22 14.01 9.65
N ILE A 284 -27.07 14.53 9.27
CA ILE A 284 -26.95 15.65 8.33
C ILE A 284 -27.45 15.23 6.94
N ALA A 285 -27.08 14.04 6.47
CA ALA A 285 -27.54 13.52 5.18
C ALA A 285 -29.07 13.34 5.15
N GLN A 286 -29.67 12.84 6.23
CA GLN A 286 -31.12 12.72 6.36
C GLN A 286 -31.81 14.08 6.34
N PHE A 287 -31.28 15.06 7.10
CA PHE A 287 -31.80 16.43 7.11
C PHE A 287 -31.76 17.07 5.72
N LEU A 288 -30.62 16.98 5.03
CA LEU A 288 -30.47 17.49 3.66
C LEU A 288 -31.41 16.80 2.67
N SER A 289 -31.62 15.48 2.81
CA SER A 289 -32.57 14.73 1.98
C SER A 289 -34.01 15.22 2.17
N ILE A 290 -34.44 15.47 3.41
CA ILE A 290 -35.77 16.02 3.72
C ILE A 290 -35.91 17.43 3.15
N LEU A 291 -34.92 18.28 3.38
CA LEU A 291 -34.90 19.66 2.89
C LEU A 291 -34.95 19.70 1.36
N GLY A 292 -34.21 18.82 0.68
CA GLY A 292 -34.26 18.64 -0.77
C GLY A 292 -35.65 18.21 -1.28
N LYS A 293 -36.34 17.30 -0.58
CA LYS A 293 -37.73 16.91 -0.92
C LYS A 293 -38.70 18.06 -0.77
N ILE A 294 -38.56 18.88 0.28
CA ILE A 294 -39.40 20.07 0.49
C ILE A 294 -39.18 21.09 -0.63
N LEU A 295 -37.91 21.38 -0.97
CA LEU A 295 -37.57 22.28 -2.08
C LEU A 295 -38.12 21.76 -3.41
N LEU A 296 -37.96 20.47 -3.71
CA LEU A 296 -38.54 19.84 -4.91
C LEU A 296 -40.06 19.93 -4.94
N TYR A 297 -40.73 19.69 -3.81
CA TYR A 297 -42.19 19.81 -3.72
C TYR A 297 -42.65 21.25 -4.01
N ILE A 298 -41.99 22.25 -3.41
CA ILE A 298 -42.28 23.66 -3.67
C ILE A 298 -42.05 23.99 -5.15
N PHE A 299 -40.94 23.52 -5.73
CA PHE A 299 -40.62 23.73 -7.14
C PHE A 299 -41.69 23.14 -8.08
N ILE A 300 -42.06 21.87 -7.87
CA ILE A 300 -43.11 21.20 -8.66
C ILE A 300 -44.44 21.94 -8.52
N LYS A 301 -44.78 22.40 -7.31
CA LYS A 301 -46.04 23.12 -7.07
C LYS A 301 -46.07 24.47 -7.77
N ILE A 302 -44.98 25.24 -7.72
CA ILE A 302 -44.86 26.53 -8.40
C ILE A 302 -44.94 26.34 -9.92
N VAL A 303 -44.13 25.43 -10.49
CA VAL A 303 -44.12 25.17 -11.94
C VAL A 303 -45.45 24.59 -12.43
N GLY A 304 -46.05 23.68 -11.65
CA GLY A 304 -47.37 23.13 -11.96
C GLY A 304 -48.45 24.20 -11.98
N ASN A 305 -48.49 25.08 -10.98
CA ASN A 305 -49.47 26.18 -10.95
C ASN A 305 -49.25 27.19 -12.07
N THR A 306 -47.99 27.52 -12.41
CA THR A 306 -47.74 28.45 -13.52
C THR A 306 -48.16 27.84 -14.85
N LEU A 307 -47.87 26.56 -15.11
CA LEU A 307 -48.34 25.85 -16.30
C LEU A 307 -49.88 25.82 -16.39
N ILE A 308 -50.56 25.50 -15.29
CA ILE A 308 -52.03 25.52 -15.23
C ILE A 308 -52.56 26.92 -15.53
N PHE A 309 -51.92 27.96 -14.99
CA PHE A 309 -52.29 29.35 -15.25
C PHE A 309 -52.13 29.71 -16.74
N PHE A 310 -51.01 29.34 -17.36
CA PHE A 310 -50.79 29.54 -18.81
C PHE A 310 -51.81 28.81 -19.68
N ILE A 311 -52.16 27.56 -19.34
CA ILE A 311 -53.18 26.81 -20.07
C ILE A 311 -54.54 27.51 -19.95
N ARG A 312 -54.91 27.95 -18.74
CA ARG A 312 -56.19 28.66 -18.51
C ARG A 312 -56.27 29.96 -19.30
N THR A 313 -55.22 30.78 -19.32
CA THR A 313 -55.22 32.03 -20.10
C THR A 313 -55.31 31.77 -21.61
N ILE A 314 -54.63 30.74 -22.12
CA ILE A 314 -54.75 30.33 -23.53
C ILE A 314 -56.20 29.92 -23.85
N VAL A 315 -56.82 29.07 -23.04
CA VAL A 315 -58.21 28.63 -23.24
C VAL A 315 -59.20 29.79 -23.22
N ILE A 316 -59.06 30.71 -22.25
CA ILE A 316 -59.91 31.92 -22.18
C ILE A 316 -59.71 32.79 -23.43
N SER A 317 -58.47 32.96 -23.88
CA SER A 317 -58.18 33.76 -25.08
C SER A 317 -58.74 33.15 -26.37
N LEU A 318 -58.84 31.82 -26.45
CA LEU A 318 -59.45 31.10 -27.58
C LEU A 318 -60.98 31.20 -27.53
N ASN A 319 -61.59 31.09 -26.35
CA ASN A 319 -63.04 31.23 -26.21
C ASN A 319 -63.51 32.65 -26.52
N ASN A 320 -62.79 33.68 -26.09
CA ASN A 320 -63.12 35.09 -26.39
C ASN A 320 -62.94 35.47 -27.87
N LYS A 321 -62.35 34.60 -28.71
CA LYS A 321 -62.24 34.80 -30.17
C LYS A 321 -63.38 34.14 -30.96
N ASN A 322 -64.19 33.31 -30.29
CA ASN A 322 -65.29 32.57 -30.91
C ASN A 322 -66.68 33.12 -30.55
N GLU A 323 -66.74 34.24 -29.80
CA GLU A 323 -67.88 35.16 -29.71
C GLU A 323 -67.58 36.37 -30.61
#